data_AF-A0A965ALW1-F1
#
_entry.id   AF-A0A965ALW1-F1
#
_cell.length_a   1.000
_cell.length_b   1.000
_cell.length_c   1.000
_cell.angle_alpha   90.00
_cell.angle_beta   90.00
_cell.angle_gamma   90.00
#
_symmetry.space_group_name_H-M   'P 1'
#
loop_
_entity.id
_entity.type
_entity.pdbx_description
1 polymer ?
#
loop_
_entity_poly.entity_id
_entity_poly.type
_entity_poly.pdbx_seq_one_letter_code
_entity_poly.pdbx_strand_id
1 'polypeptide(L)'
;MNSRIPVVSEKGRVRAILSGDNSAQPKLAFLPPNARLNLGDRIVTSGHGGVFPAGLPVGTISSVDDGVIRVSPFAEFDLLEYVRIITEFPGEVAGQIVPSTARPSRMK
;
A
#
# COMPACT_ATOMS: atom_id res chain seq x y z
N MET A 1 -0.47 14.76 9.91
CA MET A 1 0.48 13.76 9.36
C MET A 1 -0.15 13.18 8.11
N ASN A 2 0.60 13.10 7.01
CA ASN A 2 0.06 12.75 5.69
C ASN A 2 0.75 11.47 5.20
N SER A 3 0.20 10.30 5.51
CA SER A 3 0.65 9.04 4.87
C SER A 3 -0.20 8.78 3.63
N ARG A 4 0.47 8.62 2.48
CA ARG A 4 -0.16 8.29 1.19
C ARG A 4 0.60 7.13 0.58
N ILE A 5 0.00 5.95 0.58
CA ILE A 5 0.63 4.72 0.12
C ILE A 5 -0.08 4.26 -1.16
N PRO A 6 0.64 4.08 -2.28
CA PRO A 6 0.10 3.46 -3.48
C PRO A 6 -0.29 2.01 -3.21
N VAL A 7 -1.56 1.67 -3.45
CA VAL A 7 -2.11 0.33 -3.19
C VAL A 7 -2.88 -0.20 -4.39
N VAL A 8 -3.10 -1.51 -4.39
CA VAL A 8 -3.90 -2.22 -5.39
C VAL A 8 -4.76 -3.29 -4.70
N SER A 9 -5.98 -3.48 -5.18
CA SER A 9 -6.81 -4.61 -4.73
C SER A 9 -6.35 -5.92 -5.33
N GLU A 10 -6.31 -6.97 -4.53
CA GLU A 10 -5.77 -8.27 -4.93
C GLU A 10 -6.66 -8.94 -5.99
N LYS A 11 -7.99 -8.92 -5.79
CA LYS A 11 -8.96 -9.52 -6.73
C LYS A 11 -9.22 -8.65 -7.96
N GLY A 12 -9.57 -7.38 -7.73
CA GLY A 12 -10.01 -6.48 -8.80
C GLY A 12 -8.89 -5.76 -9.53
N ARG A 13 -7.64 -5.86 -9.04
CA ARG A 13 -6.47 -5.12 -9.55
C ARG A 13 -6.72 -3.61 -9.65
N VAL A 14 -7.63 -3.08 -8.83
CA VAL A 14 -7.99 -1.67 -8.82
C VAL A 14 -6.91 -0.91 -8.07
N ARG A 15 -6.32 0.09 -8.73
CA ARG A 15 -5.29 0.96 -8.15
C ARG A 15 -5.95 2.10 -7.38
N ALA A 16 -5.38 2.42 -6.22
CA ALA A 16 -5.83 3.50 -5.36
C ALA A 16 -4.66 4.04 -4.52
N ILE A 17 -4.90 5.12 -3.78
CA ILE A 17 -3.99 5.61 -2.75
C ILE A 17 -4.65 5.41 -1.41
N LEU A 18 -4.00 4.67 -0.50
CA LEU A 18 -4.41 4.61 0.88
C LEU A 18 -3.96 5.90 1.58
N SER A 19 -4.92 6.67 2.06
CA SER A 19 -4.69 7.93 2.78
C SER A 19 -4.99 7.73 4.26
N GLY A 20 -3.99 7.95 5.10
CA GLY A 20 -4.20 8.06 6.54
C GLY A 20 -4.88 9.39 6.88
N ASP A 21 -5.87 9.34 7.76
CA ASP A 21 -6.62 10.51 8.26
C ASP A 21 -6.70 10.52 9.80
N ASN A 22 -5.72 9.89 10.46
CA ASN A 22 -5.67 9.67 11.92
C ASN A 22 -6.80 8.78 12.49
N SER A 23 -7.61 8.16 11.63
CA SER A 23 -8.53 7.08 12.01
C SER A 23 -7.77 5.76 12.16
N ALA A 24 -8.31 4.84 12.96
CA ALA A 24 -7.89 3.43 12.98
C ALA A 24 -8.13 2.73 11.63
N GLN A 25 -9.05 3.26 10.83
CA GLN A 25 -9.41 2.75 9.51
C GLN A 25 -9.11 3.81 8.44
N PRO A 26 -7.93 3.74 7.78
CA PRO A 26 -7.60 4.65 6.69
C PRO A 26 -8.54 4.50 5.49
N LYS A 27 -8.60 5.54 4.67
CA LYS A 27 -9.49 5.61 3.51
C LYS A 27 -8.75 5.42 2.19
N LEU A 28 -9.42 4.83 1.21
CA LEU A 28 -8.95 4.81 -0.18
C LEU A 28 -9.35 6.11 -0.88
N ALA A 29 -8.41 6.68 -1.62
CA ALA A 29 -8.58 7.86 -2.46
C ALA A 29 -8.12 7.54 -3.90
N PHE A 30 -8.51 8.40 -4.84
CA PHE A 30 -8.14 8.29 -6.27
C PHE A 30 -8.58 6.97 -6.93
N LEU A 31 -9.78 6.51 -6.59
CA LEU A 31 -10.40 5.35 -7.23
C LEU A 31 -10.92 5.72 -8.63
N PRO A 32 -10.79 4.83 -9.63
CA PRO A 32 -11.41 5.04 -10.93
C PRO A 32 -12.95 5.03 -10.82
N PRO A 33 -13.69 5.76 -11.67
CA PRO A 33 -15.15 5.87 -11.58
C PRO A 33 -15.89 4.52 -11.64
N ASN A 34 -15.32 3.53 -12.33
CA ASN A 34 -15.86 2.19 -12.49
C ASN A 34 -15.18 1.15 -11.57
N ALA A 35 -14.53 1.60 -10.50
CA ALA A 35 -13.88 0.72 -9.54
C ALA A 35 -14.90 -0.25 -8.92
N ARG A 36 -14.67 -1.54 -9.09
CA ARG A 36 -15.42 -2.59 -8.39
C ARG A 36 -14.58 -3.11 -7.25
N LEU A 37 -14.91 -2.67 -6.04
CA LEU A 37 -14.31 -3.10 -4.79
C LEU A 37 -15.41 -3.61 -3.88
N ASN A 38 -15.18 -4.76 -3.26
CA ASN A 38 -16.15 -5.39 -2.39
C ASN A 38 -15.64 -5.44 -0.94
N LEU A 39 -16.57 -5.51 0.01
CA LEU A 39 -16.24 -5.80 1.40
C LEU A 39 -15.42 -7.09 1.50
N GLY A 40 -14.36 -7.05 2.32
CA GLY A 40 -13.44 -8.17 2.50
C GLY A 40 -12.37 -8.30 1.40
N ASP A 41 -12.35 -7.44 0.38
CA ASP A 41 -11.26 -7.45 -0.59
C ASP A 41 -9.93 -7.08 0.07
N ARG A 42 -8.89 -7.85 -0.24
CA ARG A 42 -7.54 -7.65 0.26
C ARG A 42 -6.83 -6.55 -0.53
N ILE A 43 -6.16 -5.67 0.20
CA ILE A 43 -5.41 -4.54 -0.33
C ILE A 43 -3.92 -4.78 -0.07
N VAL A 44 -3.12 -4.61 -1.11
CA VAL A 44 -1.66 -4.77 -1.06
C VAL A 44 -0.96 -3.54 -1.63
N THR A 45 0.32 -3.33 -1.29
CA THR A 45 1.12 -2.27 -1.91
C THR A 45 1.28 -2.52 -3.41
N SER A 46 1.12 -1.48 -4.23
CA SER A 46 1.18 -1.65 -5.69
C SER A 46 2.61 -1.69 -6.24
N GLY A 47 3.61 -1.22 -5.47
CA GLY A 47 4.98 -1.09 -5.95
C GLY A 47 5.23 0.12 -6.87
N HIS A 48 4.18 0.82 -7.23
CA HIS A 48 4.26 1.94 -8.16
C HIS A 48 5.00 3.14 -7.57
N GLY A 49 5.86 3.72 -8.41
CA GLY A 49 6.70 4.86 -8.05
C GLY A 49 8.00 4.47 -7.36
N GLY A 50 8.27 3.17 -7.19
CA GLY A 50 9.52 2.65 -6.62
C GLY A 50 9.74 2.98 -5.14
N VAL A 51 8.71 3.45 -4.42
CA VAL A 51 8.81 3.86 -2.99
C VAL A 51 8.52 2.72 -2.02
N PHE A 52 7.69 1.76 -2.43
CA PHE A 52 7.37 0.57 -1.65
C PHE A 52 7.58 -0.68 -2.53
N PRO A 53 7.95 -1.83 -1.96
CA PRO A 53 7.91 -3.08 -2.69
C PRO A 53 6.46 -3.43 -3.04
N ALA A 54 6.25 -4.12 -4.17
CA ALA A 54 4.92 -4.60 -4.56
C ALA A 54 4.50 -5.81 -3.69
N GLY A 55 3.21 -5.91 -3.40
CA GLY A 55 2.59 -7.10 -2.82
C GLY A 55 2.64 -7.22 -1.29
N LEU A 56 3.05 -6.17 -0.56
CA LEU A 56 2.95 -6.20 0.90
C LEU A 56 1.48 -6.13 1.33
N PRO A 57 1.01 -7.03 2.22
CA PRO A 57 -0.34 -6.99 2.72
C PRO A 57 -0.55 -5.76 3.59
N VAL A 58 -1.59 -4.98 3.27
CA VAL A 58 -1.92 -3.76 4.01
C VAL A 58 -3.14 -3.97 4.90
N GLY A 59 -4.23 -4.51 4.34
CA GLY A 59 -5.48 -4.71 5.07
C GLY A 59 -6.61 -5.23 4.19
N THR A 60 -7.82 -5.22 4.73
CA THR A 60 -9.06 -5.57 4.02
C THR A 60 -10.06 -4.43 4.01
N ILE A 61 -10.86 -4.33 2.94
CA ILE A 61 -11.95 -3.37 2.89
C ILE A 61 -12.99 -3.70 3.98
N SER A 62 -13.16 -2.77 4.92
CA SER A 62 -14.08 -2.90 6.05
C SER A 62 -15.41 -2.18 5.83
N SER A 63 -15.44 -1.11 5.03
CA SER A 63 -16.66 -0.36 4.72
C SER A 63 -16.61 0.28 3.34
N VAL A 64 -17.79 0.42 2.72
CA VAL A 64 -17.99 1.06 1.40
C VAL A 64 -19.27 1.91 1.53
N ASP A 65 -19.12 3.11 2.07
CA ASP A 65 -20.24 4.00 2.41
C ASP A 65 -20.08 5.35 1.71
N ASP A 66 -21.12 5.83 1.02
CA ASP A 66 -21.15 7.15 0.36
C ASP A 66 -19.91 7.48 -0.50
N GLY A 67 -19.36 6.47 -1.18
CA GLY A 67 -18.16 6.62 -2.01
C GLY A 67 -16.84 6.69 -1.23
N VAL A 68 -16.89 6.60 0.10
CA VAL A 68 -15.73 6.46 0.98
C VAL A 68 -15.52 4.98 1.29
N ILE A 69 -14.36 4.48 0.88
CA ILE A 69 -13.96 3.09 1.16
C ILE A 69 -12.95 3.10 2.28
N ARG A 70 -13.23 2.35 3.35
CA ARG A 70 -12.35 2.19 4.49
C ARG A 70 -11.67 0.83 4.49
N VAL A 71 -10.43 0.83 4.98
CA VAL A 71 -9.60 -0.36 5.08
C VAL A 71 -9.27 -0.60 6.54
N SER A 72 -9.51 -1.83 7.00
CA SER A 72 -9.01 -2.32 8.29
C SER A 72 -7.59 -2.87 8.06
N PRO A 73 -6.56 -2.27 8.67
CA PRO A 73 -5.18 -2.76 8.54
C PRO A 73 -5.03 -4.16 9.16
N PHE A 74 -4.15 -4.98 8.58
CA PHE A 74 -3.79 -6.27 9.20
C PHE A 74 -2.87 -6.12 10.42
N ALA A 75 -2.16 -5.00 10.51
CA ALA A 75 -1.26 -4.73 11.62
C ALA A 75 -2.06 -4.17 12.80
N GLU A 76 -1.95 -4.83 13.95
CA GLU A 76 -2.39 -4.31 15.24
C GLU A 76 -1.26 -3.50 15.85
N PHE A 77 -1.33 -2.17 15.72
CA PHE A 77 -0.23 -1.27 16.08
C PHE A 77 0.11 -1.27 17.58
N ASP A 78 -0.82 -1.70 18.44
CA ASP A 78 -0.63 -1.77 19.89
C ASP A 78 0.15 -3.02 20.34
N LEU A 79 0.27 -4.04 19.48
CA LEU A 79 0.85 -5.35 19.80
C LEU A 79 2.10 -5.66 18.94
N LEU A 80 2.82 -4.63 18.51
CA LEU A 80 4.01 -4.80 17.68
C LEU A 80 5.23 -5.24 18.52
N GLU A 81 5.69 -6.46 18.31
CA GLU A 81 6.95 -6.96 18.91
C GLU A 81 8.15 -6.82 17.96
N TYR A 82 7.93 -7.01 16.65
CA TYR A 82 8.97 -7.01 15.63
C TYR A 82 8.61 -6.09 14.47
N VAL A 83 9.56 -5.27 14.05
CA VAL A 83 9.43 -4.37 12.90
C VAL A 83 10.54 -4.66 11.90
N ARG A 84 10.18 -4.80 10.62
CA ARG A 84 11.15 -4.93 9.53
C ARG A 84 11.18 -3.65 8.71
N ILE A 85 12.36 -3.02 8.66
CA ILE A 85 12.62 -1.90 7.76
C ILE A 85 13.16 -2.45 6.44
N ILE A 86 12.49 -2.14 5.34
CA ILE A 86 12.91 -2.54 3.99
C ILE A 86 13.38 -1.27 3.28
N THR A 87 14.69 -1.16 3.05
CA THR A 87 15.30 -0.02 2.35
C THR A 87 15.64 -0.32 0.90
N GLU A 88 15.74 -1.60 0.54
CA GLU A 88 16.20 -2.06 -0.77
C GLU A 88 15.24 -3.10 -1.33
N PHE A 89 14.67 -2.81 -2.50
CA PHE A 89 13.76 -3.69 -3.23
C PHE A 89 13.69 -3.23 -4.71
N PRO A 90 13.39 -4.14 -5.66
CA PRO A 90 13.10 -3.74 -7.03
C PRO A 90 11.85 -2.86 -7.05
N GLY A 91 11.99 -1.61 -7.48
CA GLY A 91 10.87 -0.69 -7.65
C GLY A 91 10.29 -0.80 -9.06
N GLU A 92 9.00 -0.53 -9.23
CA GLU A 92 8.40 -0.37 -10.56
C GLU A 92 8.09 1.12 -10.81
N VAL A 93 8.85 1.72 -11.73
CA VAL A 93 8.61 3.08 -12.21
C VAL A 93 8.13 2.96 -13.65
N ALA A 94 6.84 3.24 -13.89
CA ALA A 94 6.16 3.22 -15.20
C ALA A 94 6.92 2.48 -16.32
N GLY A 95 6.89 1.13 -16.31
CA GLY A 95 7.45 0.30 -17.38
C GLY A 95 8.94 -0.08 -17.25
N GLN A 96 9.63 0.34 -16.19
CA GLN A 96 10.99 -0.09 -15.89
C GLN A 96 11.07 -0.71 -14.49
N ILE A 97 11.62 -1.92 -14.42
CA ILE A 97 12.13 -2.50 -13.17
C ILE A 97 13.39 -1.71 -12.84
N VAL A 98 13.33 -0.84 -11.84
CA VAL A 98 14.52 -0.16 -11.33
C VAL A 98 15.18 -1.10 -10.31
N PRO A 99 16.40 -1.61 -10.58
CA PRO A 99 17.12 -2.37 -9.58
C PRO A 99 17.37 -1.46 -8.37
N SER A 100 17.22 -2.01 -7.18
CA SER A 100 17.65 -1.31 -5.97
C SER A 100 19.16 -1.14 -6.07
N THR A 101 19.63 0.09 -6.30
CA THR A 101 21.06 0.37 -6.32
C THR A 101 21.62 0.06 -4.93
N ALA A 102 22.22 -1.12 -4.79
CA ALA A 102 22.98 -1.52 -3.62
C ALA A 102 24.05 -0.45 -3.35
N ARG A 103 24.17 -0.02 -2.09
CA ARG A 103 25.21 0.92 -1.66
C ARG A 103 26.57 0.51 -2.25
N PRO A 104 27.38 1.46 -2.77
CA PRO A 104 28.76 1.15 -3.09
C PRO A 104 29.44 0.70 -1.79
N SER A 105 29.94 -0.53 -1.80
CA SER A 105 30.84 -1.04 -0.78
C SER A 105 31.97 -0.03 -0.59
N ARG A 106 31.97 0.65 0.55
CA ARG A 106 33.07 1.51 0.97
C ARG A 106 34.26 0.58 1.26
N MET A 107 35.11 0.34 0.26
CA MET A 107 36.39 -0.32 0.48
C MET A 107 37.34 0.64 1.19
N LYS A 108 38.09 0.08 2.14
CA LYS A 108 39.06 0.71 3.02
C LYS A 108 40.13 1.49 2.27
#